data_AF-A0A0B7NH58-F1
#
_entry.id   AF-A0A0B7NH58-F1
#
_cell.length_a   1.000
_cell.length_b   1.000
_cell.length_c   1.000
_cell.angle_alpha   90.00
_cell.angle_beta   90.00
_cell.angle_gamma   90.00
#
_symmetry.space_group_name_H-M   'P 1'
#
loop_
_entity.id
_entity.type
_entity.pdbx_description
1 polymer ?
#
loop_
_entity_poly.entity_id
_entity_poly.type
_entity_poly.pdbx_seq_one_letter_code
_entity_poly.pdbx_strand_id
1 'polypeptide(L)'
;MYRRRKPKADDRPVIPDKLEDFGYIVKENGEVRSNNEADQPYVFDYLPKDKPYNEARYDKFIDLVGDVVEERLQKEPYNFQKVIVPIGADPAQDVHSYIYMTPNAMTTTGKLMVMIPGNNTRLTPSRIGQWSRRVMCDTNIKAGSMMEISELVFEKGYEVIILNSNANFWYNDSVQTVPQKHTNIAITVPDNDTPEAHCQYVFHNIVRNVKAEKVAVMAYGWGGHSFVLTLNTEYRIKAVALVNSVHVKDAVKGEKERAFVYNNCCNWSATTDKKGSLVPDVRLGCTNISSGEEIADYTLRTMLKNIMNYIFVRMGDIEWDSDIESDEDEPKELTEEDMVALSQIDVLSSNA
;
A
#
# COMPACT_ATOMS: atom_id res chain seq x y z
N MET A 1 -13.77 5.59 -44.09
CA MET A 1 -13.22 6.08 -42.80
C MET A 1 -14.36 6.44 -41.86
N TYR A 2 -14.68 5.60 -40.88
CA TYR A 2 -15.63 5.98 -39.83
C TYR A 2 -14.91 6.88 -38.82
N ARG A 3 -15.15 8.20 -38.91
CA ARG A 3 -14.65 9.15 -37.92
C ARG A 3 -15.50 9.00 -36.65
N ARG A 4 -14.96 8.32 -35.62
CA ARG A 4 -15.62 8.20 -34.31
C ARG A 4 -16.00 9.60 -33.81
N ARG A 5 -17.29 9.88 -33.63
CA ARG A 5 -17.76 11.05 -32.90
C ARG A 5 -17.31 10.87 -31.45
N LYS A 6 -16.37 11.70 -30.98
CA LYS A 6 -16.11 11.82 -29.54
C LYS A 6 -17.43 12.30 -28.89
N PRO A 7 -17.85 11.74 -27.73
CA PRO A 7 -18.96 12.31 -26.98
C PRO A 7 -18.70 13.81 -26.77
N LYS A 8 -19.71 14.65 -26.96
CA LYS A 8 -19.59 16.08 -26.66
C LYS A 8 -19.47 16.23 -25.14
N ALA A 9 -18.65 17.17 -24.68
CA ALA A 9 -18.40 17.40 -23.26
C ALA A 9 -19.69 17.70 -22.46
N ASP A 10 -20.71 18.28 -23.10
CA ASP A 10 -21.99 18.66 -22.50
C ASP A 10 -22.90 17.49 -22.10
N ASP A 11 -22.65 16.27 -22.58
CA ASP A 11 -23.49 15.09 -22.29
C ASP A 11 -22.97 14.26 -21.09
N ARG A 12 -21.88 14.70 -20.45
CA ARG A 12 -21.27 13.95 -19.33
C ARG A 12 -22.04 14.20 -18.03
N PRO A 13 -22.37 13.14 -17.26
CA PRO A 13 -22.85 13.33 -15.90
C PRO A 13 -21.81 14.07 -15.07
N VAL A 14 -22.25 14.84 -14.08
CA VAL A 14 -21.35 15.48 -13.12
C VAL A 14 -20.77 14.40 -12.20
N ILE A 15 -19.46 14.44 -11.97
CA ILE A 15 -18.82 13.53 -11.01
C ILE A 15 -19.27 13.94 -9.60
N PRO A 16 -19.85 13.04 -8.80
CA PRO A 16 -20.37 13.41 -7.48
C PRO A 16 -19.28 13.78 -6.46
N ASP A 17 -19.69 14.49 -5.40
CA ASP A 17 -18.80 14.90 -4.30
C ASP A 17 -18.97 14.09 -3.01
N LYS A 18 -19.99 13.23 -2.92
CA LYS A 18 -20.24 12.36 -1.76
C LYS A 18 -20.37 10.91 -2.18
N LEU A 19 -19.89 9.98 -1.34
CA LEU A 19 -19.88 8.55 -1.65
C LEU A 19 -21.29 8.00 -1.95
N GLU A 20 -22.29 8.45 -1.18
CA GLU A 20 -23.69 8.07 -1.34
C GLU A 20 -24.23 8.42 -2.75
N ASP A 21 -23.81 9.56 -3.29
CA ASP A 21 -24.22 10.04 -4.61
C ASP A 21 -23.56 9.22 -5.76
N PHE A 22 -22.49 8.48 -5.47
CA PHE A 22 -21.95 7.48 -6.40
C PHE A 22 -22.82 6.21 -6.46
N GLY A 23 -23.78 6.05 -5.53
CA GLY A 23 -24.59 4.86 -5.38
C GLY A 23 -23.89 3.74 -4.61
N TYR A 24 -22.90 4.08 -3.76
CA TYR A 24 -22.11 3.10 -3.01
C TYR A 24 -22.06 3.45 -1.51
N ILE A 25 -21.84 2.42 -0.70
CA ILE A 25 -21.57 2.52 0.74
C ILE A 25 -20.34 1.66 1.09
N VAL A 26 -19.61 2.07 2.12
CA VAL A 26 -18.64 1.21 2.79
C VAL A 26 -19.34 0.50 3.94
N LYS A 27 -19.49 -0.82 3.82
CA LYS A 27 -20.10 -1.66 4.87
C LYS A 27 -19.24 -1.68 6.14
N GLU A 28 -19.82 -2.19 7.22
CA GLU A 28 -19.11 -2.36 8.50
C GLU A 28 -17.87 -3.26 8.35
N ASN A 29 -18.02 -4.38 7.63
CA ASN A 29 -16.91 -5.29 7.26
C ASN A 29 -15.86 -4.66 6.31
N GLY A 30 -16.07 -3.42 5.87
CA GLY A 30 -15.17 -2.65 5.01
C GLY A 30 -15.37 -2.88 3.51
N GLU A 31 -16.30 -3.73 3.08
CA GLU A 31 -16.57 -3.92 1.65
C GLU A 31 -17.23 -2.67 1.04
N VAL A 32 -16.83 -2.35 -0.19
CA VAL A 32 -17.43 -1.28 -0.99
C VAL A 32 -18.52 -1.88 -1.88
N ARG A 33 -19.78 -1.57 -1.60
CA ARG A 33 -20.95 -2.17 -2.28
C ARG A 33 -21.96 -1.13 -2.69
N SER A 34 -22.77 -1.44 -3.69
CA SER A 34 -23.86 -0.55 -4.11
C SER A 34 -24.86 -0.34 -2.97
N ASN A 35 -25.41 0.86 -2.85
CA ASN A 35 -26.33 1.25 -1.78
C ASN A 35 -27.79 0.81 -2.00
N ASN A 36 -27.98 -0.20 -2.85
CA ASN A 36 -29.27 -0.76 -3.22
C ASN A 36 -29.33 -2.26 -2.86
N GLU A 37 -30.51 -2.86 -2.96
CA GLU A 37 -30.72 -4.28 -2.64
C GLU A 37 -29.88 -5.25 -3.49
N ALA A 38 -29.33 -4.79 -4.61
CA ALA A 38 -28.52 -5.62 -5.50
C ALA A 38 -27.11 -5.92 -4.97
N ASP A 39 -26.60 -5.13 -4.00
CA ASP A 39 -25.33 -5.37 -3.29
C ASP A 39 -24.12 -5.66 -4.20
N GLN A 40 -24.02 -4.93 -5.30
CA GLN A 40 -23.02 -5.17 -6.35
C GLN A 40 -21.66 -4.55 -6.00
N PRO A 41 -20.54 -5.15 -6.45
CA PRO A 41 -19.21 -4.57 -6.30
C PRO A 41 -19.05 -3.24 -7.06
N TYR A 42 -17.97 -2.51 -6.77
CA TYR A 42 -17.64 -1.29 -7.50
C TYR A 42 -17.38 -1.57 -8.99
N VAL A 43 -17.95 -0.72 -9.87
CA VAL A 43 -17.78 -0.82 -11.32
C VAL A 43 -17.02 0.40 -11.83
N PHE A 44 -15.83 0.17 -12.40
CA PHE A 44 -14.99 1.22 -12.97
C PHE A 44 -15.55 1.77 -14.29
N ASP A 45 -16.02 0.91 -15.19
CA ASP A 45 -16.48 1.29 -16.53
C ASP A 45 -17.92 1.85 -16.52
N TYR A 46 -18.12 2.96 -15.81
CA TYR A 46 -19.41 3.64 -15.70
C TYR A 46 -19.89 4.18 -17.07
N LEU A 47 -19.00 4.80 -17.85
CA LEU A 47 -19.22 5.14 -19.26
C LEU A 47 -18.22 4.35 -20.12
N PRO A 48 -18.56 3.16 -20.67
CA PRO A 48 -17.61 2.27 -21.34
C PRO A 48 -16.84 2.89 -22.53
N LYS A 49 -17.31 4.02 -23.07
CA LYS A 49 -16.70 4.71 -24.22
C LYS A 49 -15.91 5.98 -23.84
N ASP A 50 -15.90 6.36 -22.55
CA ASP A 50 -15.24 7.58 -22.07
C ASP A 50 -14.26 7.25 -20.92
N LYS A 51 -13.13 6.66 -21.29
CA LYS A 51 -12.08 6.29 -20.34
C LYS A 51 -11.59 7.46 -19.47
N PRO A 52 -11.32 8.67 -20.01
CA PRO A 52 -10.92 9.81 -19.20
C PRO A 52 -11.96 10.21 -18.13
N TYR A 53 -13.24 10.09 -18.45
CA TYR A 53 -14.30 10.34 -17.48
C TYR A 53 -14.31 9.26 -16.37
N ASN A 54 -14.23 7.98 -16.73
CA ASN A 54 -14.19 6.89 -15.75
C ASN A 54 -12.97 6.99 -14.82
N GLU A 55 -11.81 7.36 -15.38
CA GLU A 55 -10.58 7.63 -14.62
C GLU A 55 -10.80 8.76 -13.59
N ALA A 56 -11.32 9.92 -14.03
CA ALA A 56 -11.59 11.03 -13.12
C ALA A 56 -12.67 10.71 -12.07
N ARG A 57 -13.71 9.96 -12.45
CA ARG A 57 -14.76 9.49 -11.53
C ARG A 57 -14.17 8.54 -10.49
N TYR A 58 -13.31 7.63 -10.91
CA TYR A 58 -12.64 6.67 -10.02
C TYR A 58 -11.67 7.36 -9.06
N ASP A 59 -10.87 8.33 -9.52
CA ASP A 59 -9.99 9.10 -8.63
C ASP A 59 -10.79 9.78 -7.52
N LYS A 60 -11.87 10.49 -7.86
CA LYS A 60 -12.75 11.15 -6.88
C LYS A 60 -13.40 10.14 -5.91
N PHE A 61 -13.82 8.98 -6.42
CA PHE A 61 -14.38 7.90 -5.60
C PHE A 61 -13.37 7.37 -4.58
N ILE A 62 -12.15 7.11 -5.02
CA ILE A 62 -11.06 6.61 -4.17
C ILE A 62 -10.64 7.66 -3.13
N ASP A 63 -10.66 8.94 -3.47
CA ASP A 63 -10.40 10.01 -2.51
C ASP A 63 -11.43 9.98 -1.36
N LEU A 64 -12.72 9.83 -1.68
CA LEU A 64 -13.78 9.71 -0.68
C LEU A 64 -13.66 8.44 0.18
N VAL A 65 -13.31 7.30 -0.43
CA VAL A 65 -12.99 6.08 0.31
C VAL A 65 -11.76 6.29 1.20
N GLY A 66 -10.79 7.09 0.76
CA GLY A 66 -9.64 7.49 1.55
C GLY A 66 -9.97 8.29 2.79
N ASP A 67 -10.94 9.20 2.71
CA ASP A 67 -11.43 9.92 3.88
C ASP A 67 -12.02 8.96 4.92
N VAL A 68 -12.76 7.93 4.48
CA VAL A 68 -13.28 6.86 5.37
C VAL A 68 -12.14 6.07 6.02
N VAL A 69 -11.08 5.75 5.28
CA VAL A 69 -9.90 5.06 5.83
C VAL A 69 -9.19 5.91 6.89
N GLU A 70 -8.92 7.19 6.59
CA GLU A 70 -8.29 8.10 7.56
C GLU A 70 -9.16 8.34 8.80
N GLU A 71 -10.49 8.41 8.63
CA GLU A 71 -11.43 8.50 9.75
C GLU A 71 -11.36 7.24 10.63
N ARG A 72 -11.35 6.04 10.03
CA ARG A 72 -11.25 4.79 10.79
C ARG A 72 -9.90 4.66 11.50
N LEU A 73 -8.80 5.07 10.87
CA LEU A 73 -7.47 5.05 11.50
C LEU A 73 -7.40 5.96 12.74
N GLN A 74 -8.12 7.08 12.77
CA GLN A 74 -8.14 7.98 13.93
C GLN A 74 -9.07 7.52 15.05
N LYS A 75 -10.00 6.59 14.78
CA LYS A 75 -10.96 6.06 15.75
C LYS A 75 -10.47 4.76 16.40
N GLU A 76 -11.14 4.36 17.48
CA GLU A 76 -10.99 3.02 18.06
C GLU A 76 -11.25 1.95 16.98
N PRO A 77 -10.43 0.88 16.92
CA PRO A 77 -9.38 0.49 17.87
C PRO A 77 -7.98 1.06 17.58
N TYR A 78 -7.79 1.84 16.51
CA TYR A 78 -6.45 2.20 16.03
C TYR A 78 -5.87 3.44 16.68
N ASN A 79 -6.71 4.45 16.95
CA ASN A 79 -6.37 5.67 17.68
C ASN A 79 -5.13 6.40 17.17
N PHE A 80 -4.89 6.40 15.85
CA PHE A 80 -3.79 7.13 15.25
C PHE A 80 -3.97 8.64 15.46
N GLN A 81 -2.89 9.29 15.86
CA GLN A 81 -2.81 10.73 16.06
C GLN A 81 -2.16 11.38 14.85
N LYS A 82 -2.79 12.44 14.35
CA LYS A 82 -2.23 13.28 13.30
C LYS A 82 -1.08 14.11 13.86
N VAL A 83 0.09 14.00 13.26
CA VAL A 83 1.27 14.79 13.62
C VAL A 83 1.71 15.62 12.43
N ILE A 84 1.80 16.92 12.65
CA ILE A 84 2.11 17.93 11.63
C ILE A 84 3.60 17.88 11.29
N VAL A 85 3.90 17.96 10.00
CA VAL A 85 5.28 18.09 9.50
C VAL A 85 5.36 19.25 8.50
N PRO A 86 6.38 20.12 8.54
CA PRO A 86 7.50 20.12 9.48
C PRO A 86 7.10 20.33 10.95
N ILE A 87 7.91 19.79 11.87
CA ILE A 87 7.75 19.98 13.31
C ILE A 87 7.85 21.48 13.61
N GLY A 88 6.84 22.02 14.29
CA GLY A 88 6.78 23.43 14.67
C GLY A 88 6.00 24.31 13.69
N ALA A 89 5.52 23.77 12.56
CA ALA A 89 4.58 24.49 11.69
C ALA A 89 3.24 24.72 12.41
N ASP A 90 2.68 25.92 12.31
CA ASP A 90 1.33 26.26 12.75
C ASP A 90 0.31 25.85 11.67
N PRO A 91 -0.59 24.88 11.94
CA PRO A 91 -1.56 24.43 10.94
C PRO A 91 -2.52 25.52 10.44
N ALA A 92 -2.65 26.64 11.17
CA ALA A 92 -3.50 27.75 10.78
C ALA A 92 -2.81 28.76 9.85
N GLN A 93 -1.48 28.73 9.74
CA GLN A 93 -0.71 29.77 9.03
C GLN A 93 0.31 29.20 8.04
N ASP A 94 0.92 28.06 8.39
CA ASP A 94 2.05 27.52 7.67
C ASP A 94 1.65 26.42 6.70
N VAL A 95 2.41 26.32 5.61
CA VAL A 95 2.33 25.19 4.68
C VAL A 95 2.89 23.94 5.37
N HIS A 96 2.07 22.92 5.47
CA HIS A 96 2.43 21.69 6.17
C HIS A 96 1.84 20.45 5.50
N SER A 97 2.39 19.29 5.85
CA SER A 97 1.81 17.97 5.66
C SER A 97 1.59 17.34 7.03
N TYR A 98 1.25 16.07 7.06
CA TYR A 98 1.06 15.33 8.30
C TYR A 98 1.41 13.86 8.12
N ILE A 99 1.73 13.20 9.22
CA ILE A 99 1.85 11.76 9.34
C ILE A 99 0.84 11.26 10.38
N TYR A 100 0.63 9.95 10.44
CA TYR A 100 -0.11 9.32 11.53
C TYR A 100 0.85 8.52 12.40
N MET A 101 0.66 8.59 13.72
CA MET A 101 1.36 7.71 14.65
C MET A 101 0.45 7.26 15.77
N THR A 102 0.67 6.06 16.30
CA THR A 102 -0.02 5.63 17.51
C THR A 102 0.42 6.46 18.73
N PRO A 103 -0.41 6.59 19.78
CA PRO A 103 -0.14 7.51 20.89
C PRO A 103 1.22 7.30 21.59
N ASN A 104 1.73 6.06 21.62
CA ASN A 104 2.99 5.74 22.29
C ASN A 104 4.17 5.55 21.32
N ALA A 105 4.03 5.88 20.03
CA ALA A 105 5.09 5.66 19.04
C ALA A 105 6.44 6.32 19.41
N MET A 106 6.41 7.47 20.08
CA MET A 106 7.62 8.19 20.51
C MET A 106 8.16 7.72 21.87
N THR A 107 7.31 7.13 22.71
CA THR A 107 7.63 6.81 24.11
C THR A 107 7.88 5.33 24.34
N THR A 108 7.37 4.45 23.48
CA THR A 108 7.56 3.01 23.56
C THR A 108 9.03 2.64 23.56
N THR A 109 9.42 1.73 24.45
CA THR A 109 10.74 1.10 24.43
C THR A 109 10.74 -0.24 23.69
N GLY A 110 9.57 -0.74 23.32
CA GLY A 110 9.42 -2.03 22.65
C GLY A 110 9.70 -1.96 21.15
N LYS A 111 8.65 -2.22 20.37
CA LYS A 111 8.74 -2.38 18.91
C LYS A 111 7.97 -1.29 18.20
N LEU A 112 8.51 -0.82 17.08
CA LEU A 112 7.90 0.18 16.23
C LEU A 112 7.86 -0.32 14.78
N MET A 113 6.73 -0.13 14.11
CA MET A 113 6.57 -0.35 12.66
C MET A 113 6.45 0.99 11.95
N VAL A 114 7.25 1.22 10.91
CA VAL A 114 7.14 2.39 10.04
C VAL A 114 6.61 1.95 8.67
N MET A 115 5.46 2.48 8.26
CA MET A 115 4.79 2.16 7.01
C MET A 115 4.92 3.31 6.00
N ILE A 116 5.41 2.99 4.80
CA ILE A 116 5.72 3.98 3.76
C ILE A 116 4.95 3.63 2.49
N PRO A 117 3.97 4.45 2.07
CA PRO A 117 3.19 4.17 0.87
C PRO A 117 4.04 4.32 -0.39
N GLY A 118 3.61 3.65 -1.46
CA GLY A 118 4.18 3.82 -2.80
C GLY A 118 3.52 4.97 -3.56
N ASN A 119 4.14 5.34 -4.68
CA ASN A 119 3.61 6.32 -5.63
C ASN A 119 2.96 5.64 -6.83
N ASN A 120 2.00 4.73 -6.64
CA ASN A 120 1.39 3.93 -7.71
C ASN A 120 1.18 4.74 -9.01
N THR A 121 2.08 4.52 -9.98
CA THR A 121 2.21 5.38 -11.14
C THR A 121 1.06 5.09 -12.08
N ARG A 122 0.10 6.03 -12.19
CA ARG A 122 -0.48 6.43 -13.48
C ARG A 122 -1.38 7.66 -13.41
N LEU A 123 -2.07 7.98 -12.31
CA LEU A 123 -2.99 9.13 -12.31
C LEU A 123 -3.03 9.91 -11.00
N THR A 124 -3.08 9.24 -9.84
CA THR A 124 -3.05 9.89 -8.53
C THR A 124 -2.29 8.99 -7.54
N PRO A 125 -1.31 9.51 -6.78
CA PRO A 125 -0.58 8.72 -5.78
C PRO A 125 -1.51 8.16 -4.68
N SER A 126 -1.06 7.10 -4.00
CA SER A 126 -1.76 6.60 -2.81
C SER A 126 -1.81 7.67 -1.73
N ARG A 127 -3.01 7.90 -1.16
CA ARG A 127 -3.16 8.73 0.04
C ARG A 127 -2.58 8.01 1.25
N ILE A 128 -2.29 8.77 2.31
CA ILE A 128 -1.86 8.21 3.58
C ILE A 128 -2.84 7.13 4.07
N GLY A 129 -2.31 6.03 4.62
CA GLY A 129 -3.11 4.92 5.09
C GLY A 129 -3.56 3.94 4.01
N GLN A 130 -3.25 4.16 2.72
CA GLN A 130 -3.63 3.26 1.62
C GLN A 130 -2.44 2.51 1.04
N TRP A 131 -2.65 1.24 0.68
CA TRP A 131 -1.72 0.44 -0.13
C TRP A 131 -2.15 0.36 -1.59
N SER A 132 -3.37 -0.14 -1.83
CA SER A 132 -3.90 -0.37 -3.17
C SER A 132 -5.36 0.04 -3.28
N ARG A 133 -5.62 0.90 -4.26
CA ARG A 133 -6.97 1.37 -4.63
C ARG A 133 -7.84 0.25 -5.16
N ARG A 134 -7.22 -0.67 -5.93
CA ARG A 134 -7.91 -1.80 -6.53
C ARG A 134 -8.34 -2.80 -5.46
N VAL A 135 -7.45 -3.15 -4.53
CA VAL A 135 -7.77 -4.08 -3.42
C VAL A 135 -8.86 -3.49 -2.51
N MET A 136 -8.86 -2.16 -2.26
CA MET A 136 -9.92 -1.51 -1.49
C MET A 136 -11.31 -1.69 -2.12
N CYS A 137 -11.41 -1.60 -3.45
CA CYS A 137 -12.66 -1.76 -4.19
C CYS A 137 -13.06 -3.23 -4.38
N ASP A 138 -12.11 -4.10 -4.68
CA ASP A 138 -12.39 -5.49 -5.06
C ASP A 138 -12.58 -6.41 -3.85
N THR A 139 -11.89 -6.12 -2.75
CA THR A 139 -11.91 -6.96 -1.54
C THR A 139 -12.61 -6.22 -0.39
N ASN A 140 -11.94 -5.24 0.21
CA ASN A 140 -12.48 -4.34 1.21
C ASN A 140 -11.43 -3.28 1.56
N ILE A 141 -11.86 -2.18 2.18
CA ILE A 141 -10.97 -1.07 2.53
C ILE A 141 -9.86 -1.49 3.49
N LYS A 142 -10.09 -2.48 4.36
CA LYS A 142 -9.10 -2.94 5.35
C LYS A 142 -7.92 -3.64 4.67
N ALA A 143 -8.19 -4.55 3.74
CA ALA A 143 -7.19 -5.29 2.99
C ALA A 143 -6.37 -4.42 2.03
N GLY A 144 -6.97 -3.34 1.51
CA GLY A 144 -6.29 -2.38 0.64
C GLY A 144 -5.59 -1.22 1.37
N SER A 145 -5.66 -1.18 2.71
CA SER A 145 -5.15 -0.09 3.54
C SER A 145 -4.15 -0.59 4.61
N MET A 146 -3.57 0.36 5.33
CA MET A 146 -2.65 0.09 6.44
C MET A 146 -3.35 -0.45 7.69
N MET A 147 -4.67 -0.56 7.68
CA MET A 147 -5.47 -1.04 8.81
C MET A 147 -5.17 -2.51 9.14
N GLU A 148 -5.20 -3.40 8.14
CA GLU A 148 -4.98 -4.84 8.36
C GLU A 148 -3.61 -5.11 9.00
N ILE A 149 -2.57 -4.45 8.48
CA ILE A 149 -1.20 -4.60 9.01
C ILE A 149 -1.09 -4.00 10.40
N SER A 150 -1.76 -2.87 10.67
CA SER A 150 -1.79 -2.26 12.00
C SER A 150 -2.36 -3.22 13.04
N GLU A 151 -3.46 -3.92 12.75
CA GLU A 151 -4.02 -4.92 13.67
C GLU A 151 -3.04 -6.06 13.96
N LEU A 152 -2.42 -6.62 12.91
CA LEU A 152 -1.46 -7.72 13.06
C LEU A 152 -0.27 -7.35 13.94
N VAL A 153 0.22 -6.11 13.84
CA VAL A 153 1.35 -5.65 14.65
C VAL A 153 0.91 -5.19 16.06
N PHE A 154 -0.32 -4.70 16.24
CA PHE A 154 -0.88 -4.40 17.56
C PHE A 154 -1.04 -5.66 18.41
N GLU A 155 -1.46 -6.78 17.82
CA GLU A 155 -1.50 -8.08 18.50
C GLU A 155 -0.13 -8.52 19.05
N LYS A 156 0.95 -8.06 18.42
CA LYS A 156 2.33 -8.31 18.85
C LYS A 156 2.90 -7.17 19.71
N GLY A 157 2.13 -6.14 20.05
CA GLY A 157 2.56 -5.03 20.90
C GLY A 157 3.50 -4.03 20.22
N TYR A 158 3.31 -3.80 18.92
CA TYR A 158 4.01 -2.75 18.19
C TYR A 158 3.25 -1.43 18.27
N GLU A 159 4.00 -0.34 18.27
CA GLU A 159 3.49 0.97 17.88
C GLU A 159 3.71 1.19 16.37
N VAL A 160 2.97 2.12 15.76
CA VAL A 160 3.02 2.33 14.31
C VAL A 160 3.19 3.81 13.97
N ILE A 161 4.03 4.10 12.96
CA ILE A 161 4.10 5.38 12.25
C ILE A 161 3.76 5.14 10.78
N ILE A 162 2.84 5.92 10.23
CA ILE A 162 2.44 5.91 8.83
C ILE A 162 2.86 7.22 8.18
N LEU A 163 3.67 7.15 7.11
CA LEU A 163 4.13 8.32 6.37
C LEU A 163 3.10 8.80 5.34
N ASN A 164 3.13 10.09 5.03
CA ASN A 164 2.39 10.71 3.94
C ASN A 164 3.36 11.18 2.84
N SER A 165 4.20 10.27 2.36
CA SER A 165 5.30 10.58 1.44
C SER A 165 4.83 11.23 0.15
N ASN A 166 3.60 10.99 -0.30
CA ASN A 166 3.11 11.50 -1.57
C ASN A 166 2.44 12.88 -1.48
N ALA A 167 2.11 13.37 -0.28
CA ALA A 167 1.40 14.64 -0.12
C ALA A 167 2.41 15.78 0.10
N ASN A 168 2.93 16.28 -1.02
CA ASN A 168 4.04 17.24 -1.05
C ASN A 168 3.63 18.63 -1.55
N PHE A 169 2.41 18.77 -2.12
CA PHE A 169 1.92 20.02 -2.68
C PHE A 169 0.87 20.65 -1.77
N TRP A 170 0.75 21.97 -1.81
CA TRP A 170 -0.21 22.72 -0.99
C TRP A 170 -1.05 23.65 -1.84
N TYR A 171 -2.37 23.52 -1.73
CA TYR A 171 -3.34 24.47 -2.27
C TYR A 171 -4.71 24.25 -1.63
N ASN A 172 -5.58 25.27 -1.66
CA ASN A 172 -6.89 25.23 -0.98
C ASN A 172 -6.76 24.84 0.50
N ASP A 173 -5.81 25.46 1.21
CA ASP A 173 -5.56 25.27 2.64
C ASP A 173 -5.41 23.80 3.06
N SER A 174 -4.89 22.96 2.17
CA SER A 174 -4.71 21.53 2.40
C SER A 174 -3.53 20.98 1.59
N VAL A 175 -2.98 19.87 2.11
CA VAL A 175 -1.94 19.12 1.42
C VAL A 175 -2.54 18.21 0.35
N GLN A 176 -1.82 18.07 -0.76
CA GLN A 176 -2.31 17.49 -2.01
C GLN A 176 -1.22 16.60 -2.61
N THR A 177 -1.63 15.50 -3.25
CA THR A 177 -0.71 14.51 -3.83
C THR A 177 -0.27 14.82 -5.26
N VAL A 178 -0.95 15.78 -5.89
CA VAL A 178 -0.68 16.24 -7.25
C VAL A 178 -0.55 17.76 -7.22
N PRO A 179 0.27 18.36 -8.10
CA PRO A 179 0.35 19.81 -8.21
C PRO A 179 -0.95 20.38 -8.78
N GLN A 180 -1.25 21.64 -8.43
CA GLN A 180 -2.41 22.34 -8.97
C GLN A 180 -2.32 22.44 -10.50
N LYS A 181 -3.39 22.05 -11.19
CA LYS A 181 -3.45 22.14 -12.66
C LYS A 181 -3.48 23.61 -13.09
N HIS A 182 -2.85 23.89 -14.24
CA HIS A 182 -2.85 25.22 -14.89
C HIS A 182 -2.19 26.35 -14.09
N THR A 183 -1.35 26.02 -13.09
CA THR A 183 -0.46 27.00 -12.44
C THR A 183 0.98 26.77 -12.87
N ASN A 184 1.75 27.87 -12.98
CA ASN A 184 3.18 27.81 -13.31
C ASN A 184 4.07 27.59 -12.09
N ILE A 185 3.52 27.76 -10.88
CA ILE A 185 4.23 27.65 -9.61
C ILE A 185 3.39 26.76 -8.71
N ALA A 186 3.97 25.64 -8.28
CA ALA A 186 3.39 24.79 -7.25
C ALA A 186 3.99 25.21 -5.88
N ILE A 187 3.13 25.37 -4.89
CA ILE A 187 3.57 25.54 -3.50
C ILE A 187 3.84 24.14 -2.96
N THR A 188 5.04 23.91 -2.45
CA THR A 188 5.45 22.63 -1.87
C THR A 188 5.62 22.75 -0.37
N VAL A 189 5.50 21.61 0.31
CA VAL A 189 5.69 21.55 1.77
C VAL A 189 7.18 21.70 2.09
N PRO A 190 7.58 22.65 2.96
CA PRO A 190 8.99 22.85 3.31
C PRO A 190 9.64 21.55 3.82
N ASP A 191 10.86 21.27 3.37
CA ASP A 191 11.65 20.05 3.66
C ASP A 191 10.96 18.71 3.35
N ASN A 192 9.77 18.74 2.73
CA ASN A 192 8.92 17.59 2.41
C ASN A 192 8.34 17.74 1.00
N ASP A 193 9.09 18.36 0.10
CA ASP A 193 8.68 18.74 -1.26
C ASP A 193 8.70 17.57 -2.25
N THR A 194 9.34 16.45 -1.89
CA THR A 194 9.30 15.18 -2.62
C THR A 194 9.08 13.99 -1.68
N PRO A 195 8.68 12.81 -2.20
CA PRO A 195 8.58 11.60 -1.40
C PRO A 195 9.87 11.20 -0.68
N GLU A 196 11.02 11.40 -1.33
CA GLU A 196 12.33 11.16 -0.76
C GLU A 196 12.64 12.15 0.36
N ALA A 197 12.41 13.45 0.12
CA ALA A 197 12.63 14.49 1.13
C ALA A 197 11.75 14.28 2.36
N HIS A 198 10.47 13.93 2.17
CA HIS A 198 9.56 13.62 3.28
C HIS A 198 10.05 12.40 4.09
N CYS A 199 10.47 11.32 3.41
CA CYS A 199 11.02 10.17 4.09
C CYS A 199 12.27 10.52 4.90
N GLN A 200 13.20 11.27 4.30
CA GLN A 200 14.41 11.76 5.00
C GLN A 200 14.06 12.63 6.20
N TYR A 201 13.11 13.55 6.04
CA TYR A 201 12.64 14.43 7.10
C TYR A 201 12.09 13.64 8.29
N VAL A 202 11.17 12.72 8.04
CA VAL A 202 10.53 11.92 9.11
C VAL A 202 11.56 11.03 9.81
N PHE A 203 12.46 10.39 9.07
CA PHE A 203 13.47 9.55 9.71
C PHE A 203 14.48 10.36 10.52
N HIS A 204 14.92 11.51 10.01
CA HIS A 204 15.89 12.35 10.68
C HIS A 204 15.33 13.01 11.95
N ASN A 205 14.12 13.57 11.87
CA ASN A 205 13.54 14.38 12.93
C ASN A 205 12.67 13.59 13.91
N ILE A 206 12.08 12.47 13.47
CA ILE A 206 11.12 11.69 14.26
C ILE A 206 11.69 10.31 14.58
N VAL A 207 11.93 9.46 13.57
CA VAL A 207 12.34 8.05 13.80
C VAL A 207 13.68 7.96 14.54
N ARG A 208 14.62 8.87 14.28
CA ARG A 208 15.89 8.94 15.02
C ARG A 208 15.70 9.06 16.54
N ASN A 209 14.66 9.76 16.95
CA ASN A 209 14.39 10.16 18.33
C ASN A 209 13.43 9.21 19.08
N VAL A 210 12.91 8.17 18.43
CA VAL A 210 12.00 7.21 19.08
C VAL A 210 12.75 6.41 20.16
N LYS A 211 12.05 5.98 21.21
CA LYS A 211 12.66 5.16 22.28
C LYS A 211 12.68 3.66 21.97
N ALA A 212 12.01 3.23 20.90
CA ALA A 212 11.88 1.81 20.55
C ALA A 212 13.24 1.13 20.38
N GLU A 213 13.41 -0.05 20.97
CA GLU A 213 14.64 -0.83 20.84
C GLU A 213 14.77 -1.48 19.46
N LYS A 214 13.63 -1.83 18.84
CA LYS A 214 13.57 -2.48 17.54
C LYS A 214 12.60 -1.74 16.63
N VAL A 215 13.07 -1.41 15.43
CA VAL A 215 12.24 -0.80 14.38
C VAL A 215 12.12 -1.75 13.20
N ALA A 216 10.90 -1.97 12.73
CA ALA A 216 10.61 -2.61 11.45
C ALA A 216 10.12 -1.56 10.46
N VAL A 217 10.44 -1.75 9.18
CA VAL A 217 9.97 -0.88 8.11
C VAL A 217 9.23 -1.71 7.08
N MET A 218 8.08 -1.22 6.65
CA MET A 218 7.35 -1.76 5.52
C MET A 218 7.14 -0.67 4.48
N ALA A 219 7.58 -0.91 3.26
CA ALA A 219 7.52 0.09 2.20
C ALA A 219 7.03 -0.51 0.88
N TYR A 220 6.14 0.21 0.22
CA TYR A 220 5.55 -0.21 -1.05
C TYR A 220 6.09 0.63 -2.21
N GLY A 221 6.40 0.02 -3.36
CA GLY A 221 6.80 0.72 -4.57
C GLY A 221 7.96 1.71 -4.35
N TRP A 222 7.76 2.96 -4.77
CA TRP A 222 8.71 4.05 -4.57
C TRP A 222 8.92 4.48 -3.13
N GLY A 223 8.02 4.10 -2.20
CA GLY A 223 8.28 4.22 -0.78
C GLY A 223 9.54 3.44 -0.38
N GLY A 224 9.77 2.27 -1.01
CA GLY A 224 11.00 1.50 -0.83
C GLY A 224 12.24 2.20 -1.37
N HIS A 225 12.13 2.89 -2.52
CA HIS A 225 13.21 3.73 -3.04
C HIS A 225 13.54 4.89 -2.07
N SER A 226 12.52 5.59 -1.61
CA SER A 226 12.63 6.72 -0.67
C SER A 226 13.28 6.30 0.65
N PHE A 227 12.89 5.12 1.17
CA PHE A 227 13.48 4.54 2.37
C PHE A 227 14.98 4.26 2.21
N VAL A 228 15.35 3.60 1.11
CA VAL A 228 16.74 3.17 0.87
C VAL A 228 17.69 4.37 0.74
N LEU A 229 17.22 5.51 0.21
CA LEU A 229 17.95 6.78 0.20
C LEU A 229 18.11 7.43 1.57
N THR A 230 17.23 7.08 2.49
CA THR A 230 17.21 7.59 3.87
C THR A 230 18.01 6.70 4.82
N LEU A 231 18.30 5.46 4.41
CA LEU A 231 18.87 4.43 5.27
C LEU A 231 20.14 4.91 5.97
N ASN A 232 20.11 4.81 7.30
CA ASN A 232 21.24 5.04 8.18
C ASN A 232 21.24 3.96 9.26
N THR A 233 22.44 3.46 9.59
CA THR A 233 22.62 2.40 10.60
C THR A 233 22.24 2.84 12.03
N GLU A 234 22.07 4.14 12.29
CA GLU A 234 21.63 4.68 13.58
C GLU A 234 20.16 4.36 13.93
N TYR A 235 19.31 4.03 12.95
CA TYR A 235 17.86 3.93 13.16
C TYR A 235 17.37 2.64 13.83
N ARG A 236 18.27 1.79 14.35
CA ARG A 236 17.93 0.53 15.07
C ARG A 236 16.97 -0.39 14.31
N ILE A 237 16.96 -0.31 12.98
CA ILE A 237 16.10 -1.11 12.12
C ILE A 237 16.58 -2.56 12.13
N LYS A 238 15.65 -3.52 12.28
CA LYS A 238 15.95 -4.95 12.32
C LYS A 238 15.39 -5.72 11.12
N ALA A 239 14.32 -5.21 10.52
CA ALA A 239 13.63 -5.84 9.41
C ALA A 239 13.09 -4.77 8.46
N VAL A 240 13.25 -4.99 7.16
CA VAL A 240 12.66 -4.16 6.12
C VAL A 240 11.94 -5.05 5.12
N ALA A 241 10.62 -4.94 5.06
CA ALA A 241 9.79 -5.57 4.05
C ALA A 241 9.48 -4.58 2.93
N LEU A 242 9.87 -4.94 1.72
CA LEU A 242 9.64 -4.16 0.51
C LEU A 242 8.62 -4.87 -0.36
N VAL A 243 7.65 -4.14 -0.91
CA VAL A 243 6.64 -4.72 -1.82
C VAL A 243 6.65 -3.96 -3.12
N ASN A 244 6.93 -4.64 -4.22
CA ASN A 244 7.09 -4.07 -5.56
C ASN A 244 8.07 -2.89 -5.60
N SER A 245 9.11 -2.91 -4.75
CA SER A 245 10.05 -1.81 -4.65
C SER A 245 10.91 -1.71 -5.90
N VAL A 246 11.18 -0.47 -6.31
CA VAL A 246 12.01 -0.13 -7.49
C VAL A 246 13.35 0.49 -7.11
N HIS A 247 13.77 0.30 -5.85
CA HIS A 247 15.04 0.80 -5.35
C HIS A 247 16.24 0.19 -6.10
N VAL A 248 17.39 0.84 -5.99
CA VAL A 248 18.65 0.35 -6.56
C VAL A 248 19.72 0.44 -5.49
N LYS A 249 20.48 -0.64 -5.28
CA LYS A 249 21.55 -0.72 -4.28
C LYS A 249 22.63 0.36 -4.46
N ASP A 250 22.85 0.80 -5.70
CA ASP A 250 23.86 1.81 -6.02
C ASP A 250 23.45 3.20 -5.52
N ALA A 251 22.15 3.42 -5.28
CA ALA A 251 21.63 4.63 -4.65
C ALA A 251 21.94 4.68 -3.14
N VAL A 252 22.21 3.53 -2.51
CA VAL A 252 22.65 3.46 -1.11
C VAL A 252 24.08 3.96 -1.01
N LYS A 253 24.30 4.94 -0.12
CA LYS A 253 25.62 5.49 0.16
C LYS A 253 26.22 4.77 1.36
N GLY A 254 27.38 4.13 1.15
CA GLY A 254 28.13 3.43 2.20
C GLY A 254 28.05 1.91 2.10
N GLU A 255 29.18 1.25 2.39
CA GLU A 255 29.27 -0.22 2.32
C GLU A 255 28.47 -0.90 3.44
N LYS A 256 28.43 -0.28 4.63
CA LYS A 256 27.67 -0.80 5.78
C LYS A 256 26.18 -0.80 5.51
N GLU A 257 25.68 0.28 4.92
CA GLU A 257 24.28 0.45 4.55
C GLU A 257 23.89 -0.51 3.41
N ARG A 258 24.76 -0.73 2.43
CA ARG A 258 24.53 -1.76 1.39
C ARG A 258 24.51 -3.17 1.97
N ALA A 259 25.44 -3.49 2.87
CA ALA A 259 25.43 -4.77 3.60
C ALA A 259 24.18 -4.90 4.47
N PHE A 260 23.67 -3.79 5.04
CA PHE A 260 22.41 -3.78 5.76
C PHE A 260 21.25 -4.15 4.84
N VAL A 261 21.14 -3.51 3.66
CA VAL A 261 20.09 -3.83 2.67
C VAL A 261 20.14 -5.30 2.29
N TYR A 262 21.33 -5.84 2.03
CA TYR A 262 21.51 -7.25 1.69
C TYR A 262 21.01 -8.20 2.79
N ASN A 263 21.32 -7.89 4.05
CA ASN A 263 21.03 -8.79 5.16
C ASN A 263 19.65 -8.58 5.80
N ASN A 264 19.06 -7.38 5.69
CA ASN A 264 17.87 -6.98 6.47
C ASN A 264 16.69 -6.52 5.62
N CYS A 265 16.84 -6.45 4.29
CA CYS A 265 15.72 -6.20 3.39
C CYS A 265 15.28 -7.50 2.68
N CYS A 266 13.98 -7.63 2.47
CA CYS A 266 13.40 -8.63 1.57
C CYS A 266 12.34 -7.93 0.73
N ASN A 267 12.36 -8.17 -0.58
CA ASN A 267 11.41 -7.60 -1.52
C ASN A 267 10.48 -8.68 -2.07
N TRP A 268 9.17 -8.39 -2.14
CA TRP A 268 8.19 -9.23 -2.82
C TRP A 268 7.74 -8.51 -4.08
N SER A 269 7.90 -9.16 -5.23
CA SER A 269 7.62 -8.57 -6.54
C SER A 269 6.48 -9.29 -7.25
N ALA A 270 5.70 -8.52 -8.00
CA ALA A 270 4.74 -8.99 -8.97
C ALA A 270 5.46 -9.64 -10.16
N THR A 271 5.63 -10.96 -10.08
CA THR A 271 6.08 -11.78 -11.20
C THR A 271 5.20 -13.01 -11.32
N THR A 272 5.18 -13.59 -12.52
CA THR A 272 4.45 -14.83 -12.83
C THR A 272 5.25 -16.09 -12.50
N ASP A 273 6.44 -15.95 -11.89
CA ASP A 273 7.22 -17.09 -11.42
C ASP A 273 6.50 -17.77 -10.25
N LYS A 274 6.86 -19.02 -9.92
CA LYS A 274 6.22 -19.77 -8.82
C LYS A 274 6.15 -18.91 -7.55
N LYS A 275 4.98 -18.78 -6.93
CA LYS A 275 4.79 -18.06 -5.67
C LYS A 275 5.83 -18.54 -4.63
N GLY A 276 6.48 -17.60 -3.95
CA GLY A 276 7.51 -17.89 -2.96
C GLY A 276 8.90 -18.18 -3.53
N SER A 277 9.04 -18.38 -4.85
CA SER A 277 10.35 -18.60 -5.46
C SER A 277 11.24 -17.36 -5.46
N LEU A 278 12.55 -17.57 -5.44
CA LEU A 278 13.53 -16.49 -5.57
C LEU A 278 13.58 -15.97 -7.00
N VAL A 279 13.50 -14.65 -7.16
CA VAL A 279 13.61 -13.96 -8.45
C VAL A 279 14.90 -13.14 -8.43
N PRO A 280 15.98 -13.59 -9.08
CA PRO A 280 17.26 -12.90 -9.04
C PRO A 280 17.17 -11.49 -9.63
N ASP A 281 17.39 -10.47 -8.81
CA ASP A 281 17.57 -9.08 -9.27
C ASP A 281 18.76 -8.44 -8.55
N VAL A 282 19.89 -8.40 -9.26
CA VAL A 282 21.15 -7.86 -8.75
C VAL A 282 21.11 -6.35 -8.46
N ARG A 283 20.10 -5.63 -8.97
CA ARG A 283 19.95 -4.19 -8.81
C ARG A 283 19.40 -3.84 -7.43
N LEU A 284 18.50 -4.66 -6.88
CA LEU A 284 17.90 -4.43 -5.57
C LEU A 284 18.96 -4.57 -4.45
N GLY A 285 19.84 -5.56 -4.60
CA GLY A 285 20.87 -5.82 -3.58
C GLY A 285 20.32 -6.44 -2.30
N CYS A 286 19.13 -7.04 -2.36
CA CYS A 286 18.50 -7.82 -1.30
C CYS A 286 17.78 -9.05 -1.89
N THR A 287 17.29 -9.94 -1.03
CA THR A 287 16.44 -11.06 -1.44
C THR A 287 15.17 -10.54 -2.12
N ASN A 288 14.78 -11.18 -3.22
CA ASN A 288 13.58 -10.85 -3.98
C ASN A 288 12.76 -12.12 -4.24
N ILE A 289 11.48 -12.09 -3.88
CA ILE A 289 10.57 -13.24 -3.85
C ILE A 289 9.40 -12.96 -4.79
N SER A 290 9.05 -13.94 -5.63
CA SER A 290 7.87 -13.88 -6.49
C SER A 290 6.59 -13.96 -5.66
N SER A 291 5.62 -13.09 -5.95
CA SER A 291 4.26 -13.26 -5.44
C SER A 291 3.41 -14.24 -6.26
N GLY A 292 3.84 -14.64 -7.45
CA GLY A 292 3.01 -15.40 -8.40
C GLY A 292 1.86 -14.58 -8.98
N GLU A 293 1.95 -13.24 -8.92
CA GLU A 293 0.90 -12.32 -9.36
C GLU A 293 1.39 -11.50 -10.57
N GLU A 294 0.57 -11.41 -11.61
CA GLU A 294 0.81 -10.52 -12.75
C GLU A 294 0.51 -9.05 -12.38
N ILE A 295 -0.48 -8.83 -11.52
CA ILE A 295 -0.97 -7.50 -11.15
C ILE A 295 -0.36 -7.09 -9.80
N ALA A 296 0.48 -6.06 -9.82
CA ALA A 296 1.22 -5.58 -8.66
C ALA A 296 0.36 -5.20 -7.45
N ASP A 297 -0.85 -4.69 -7.67
CA ASP A 297 -1.79 -4.33 -6.61
C ASP A 297 -2.08 -5.50 -5.64
N TYR A 298 -2.09 -6.75 -6.11
CA TYR A 298 -2.40 -7.92 -5.27
C TYR A 298 -1.17 -8.55 -4.61
N THR A 299 0.06 -8.18 -4.97
CA THR A 299 1.30 -8.72 -4.38
C THR A 299 1.28 -8.69 -2.86
N LEU A 300 0.92 -7.53 -2.27
CA LEU A 300 0.82 -7.38 -0.82
C LEU A 300 -0.22 -8.32 -0.23
N ARG A 301 -1.41 -8.39 -0.84
CA ARG A 301 -2.50 -9.21 -0.34
C ARG A 301 -2.13 -10.70 -0.36
N THR A 302 -1.60 -11.17 -1.49
CA THR A 302 -1.24 -12.57 -1.71
C THR A 302 -0.07 -13.02 -0.84
N MET A 303 0.88 -12.12 -0.56
CA MET A 303 2.09 -12.42 0.23
C MET A 303 2.05 -11.90 1.67
N LEU A 304 0.90 -11.40 2.15
CA LEU A 304 0.81 -10.76 3.47
C LEU A 304 1.33 -11.65 4.59
N LYS A 305 0.92 -12.93 4.62
CA LYS A 305 1.38 -13.91 5.63
C LYS A 305 2.90 -14.08 5.59
N ASN A 306 3.49 -14.26 4.40
CA ASN A 306 4.94 -14.41 4.24
C ASN A 306 5.71 -13.14 4.66
N ILE A 307 5.20 -11.96 4.28
CA ILE A 307 5.77 -10.66 4.64
C ILE A 307 5.77 -10.47 6.16
N MET A 308 4.62 -10.69 6.80
CA MET A 308 4.49 -10.52 8.25
C MET A 308 5.31 -11.55 9.02
N ASN A 309 5.37 -12.81 8.55
CA ASN A 309 6.24 -13.82 9.14
C ASN A 309 7.71 -13.42 9.06
N TYR A 310 8.18 -12.91 7.91
CA TYR A 310 9.54 -12.38 7.79
C TYR A 310 9.81 -11.29 8.82
N ILE A 311 8.90 -10.31 8.95
CA ILE A 311 9.03 -9.23 9.92
C ILE A 311 9.08 -9.79 11.34
N PHE A 312 8.15 -10.66 11.72
CA PHE A 312 8.03 -11.20 13.08
C PHE A 312 9.23 -12.07 13.47
N VAL A 313 9.75 -12.89 12.55
CA VAL A 313 11.00 -13.65 12.78
C VAL A 313 12.16 -12.69 13.04
N ARG A 314 12.32 -11.66 12.20
CA ARG A 314 13.43 -10.71 12.29
C ARG A 314 13.35 -9.78 13.50
N MET A 315 12.15 -9.55 14.00
CA MET A 315 11.90 -8.79 15.22
C MET A 315 11.97 -9.67 16.49
N GLY A 316 12.00 -10.99 16.34
CA GLY A 316 12.12 -11.97 17.42
C GLY A 316 10.79 -12.29 18.12
N ASP A 317 9.69 -12.21 17.40
CA ASP A 317 8.33 -12.47 17.92
C ASP A 317 7.86 -13.90 17.73
N ILE A 318 8.41 -14.57 16.72
CA ILE A 318 8.18 -15.97 16.40
C ILE A 318 9.53 -16.60 16.04
N GLU A 319 9.67 -17.90 16.30
CA GLU A 319 10.80 -18.66 15.79
C GLU A 319 10.62 -18.91 14.29
N TRP A 320 11.74 -19.07 13.57
CA TRP A 320 11.68 -19.45 12.17
C TRP A 320 11.25 -20.92 12.09
N ASP A 321 9.99 -21.13 11.74
CA ASP A 321 9.47 -22.46 11.47
C ASP A 321 9.66 -22.77 9.99
N SER A 322 10.49 -23.78 9.69
CA SER A 322 10.78 -24.24 8.34
C SER A 322 9.58 -24.89 7.65
N ASP A 323 8.52 -25.23 8.39
CA ASP A 323 7.43 -26.06 7.89
C ASP A 323 6.26 -25.25 7.29
N ILE A 324 6.37 -23.91 7.28
CA ILE A 324 5.34 -22.98 6.75
C ILE A 324 5.30 -22.95 5.20
N GLU A 325 6.18 -23.69 4.52
CA GLU A 325 6.04 -23.92 3.06
C GLU A 325 4.92 -24.92 2.67
N SER A 326 4.11 -25.40 3.62
CA SER A 326 3.07 -26.42 3.37
C SER A 326 1.62 -25.93 3.21
N ASP A 327 1.36 -24.62 3.14
CA ASP A 327 0.03 -24.13 2.71
C ASP A 327 -0.06 -23.98 1.17
N GLU A 328 0.58 -24.87 0.41
CA GLU A 328 0.13 -25.21 -0.96
C GLU A 328 -0.86 -26.36 -0.79
N ASP A 329 -2.07 -26.21 -1.35
CA ASP A 329 -3.10 -27.24 -1.44
C ASP A 329 -2.51 -28.65 -1.38
N GLU A 330 -2.67 -29.36 -0.24
CA GLU A 330 -2.48 -30.80 -0.26
C GLU A 330 -3.34 -31.32 -1.41
N PRO A 331 -2.77 -32.01 -2.41
CA PRO A 331 -3.60 -32.63 -3.42
C PRO A 331 -4.53 -33.57 -2.67
N LYS A 332 -5.83 -33.23 -2.60
CA LYS A 332 -6.84 -34.17 -2.15
C LYS A 332 -6.59 -35.46 -2.94
N GLU A 333 -6.20 -36.53 -2.24
CA GLU A 333 -6.20 -37.85 -2.84
C GLU A 333 -7.59 -38.04 -3.43
N LEU A 334 -7.65 -38.11 -4.77
CA LEU A 334 -8.89 -38.40 -5.48
C LEU A 334 -9.42 -39.71 -4.92
N THR A 335 -10.61 -39.68 -4.35
CA THR A 335 -11.24 -40.90 -3.87
C THR A 335 -11.52 -41.83 -5.07
N GLU A 336 -11.69 -43.13 -4.85
CA GLU A 336 -12.09 -44.04 -5.94
C GLU A 336 -13.39 -43.55 -6.62
N GLU A 337 -14.27 -42.85 -5.90
CA GLU A 337 -15.47 -42.23 -6.46
C GLU A 337 -15.15 -41.07 -7.42
N ASP A 338 -14.15 -40.23 -7.11
CA ASP A 338 -13.71 -39.13 -7.98
C ASP A 338 -13.02 -39.66 -9.25
N MET A 339 -12.26 -40.75 -9.14
CA MET A 339 -11.65 -41.43 -10.29
C MET A 339 -12.70 -42.08 -11.20
N VAL A 340 -13.76 -42.65 -10.63
CA VAL A 340 -14.88 -43.22 -11.39
C VAL A 340 -15.65 -42.11 -12.11
N ALA A 341 -15.89 -40.96 -11.47
CA ALA A 341 -16.56 -39.82 -12.09
C ALA A 341 -15.76 -39.23 -13.27
N LEU A 342 -14.43 -39.16 -13.15
CA LEU A 342 -13.55 -38.69 -14.22
C LEU A 342 -13.45 -39.69 -15.39
N SER A 343 -13.55 -41.00 -15.12
CA SER A 343 -13.55 -42.03 -16.17
C SER A 343 -14.83 -42.09 -17.01
N GLN A 344 -15.90 -41.40 -16.59
CA GLN A 344 -17.18 -41.35 -17.32
C GLN A 344 -17.30 -40.13 -18.25
N ILE A 345 -16.32 -39.23 -18.23
CA ILE A 345 -16.30 -38.02 -19.07
C ILE A 345 -15.17 -38.14 -20.09
N ASP A 346 -15.44 -38.89 -21.17
CA ASP A 346 -14.91 -38.77 -22.54
C ASP A 346 -15.41 -40.03 -23.28
N VAL A 347 -16.26 -40.00 -24.31
CA VAL A 347 -16.12 -39.31 -25.59
C VAL A 347 -17.52 -39.17 -26.23
N LEU A 348 -18.02 -37.93 -26.37
CA LEU A 348 -18.92 -37.55 -27.46
C LEU A 348 -18.14 -36.63 -28.42
N SER A 349 -17.19 -37.21 -29.18
CA SER A 349 -16.73 -36.63 -30.44
C SER A 349 -15.91 -37.64 -31.26
N SER A 350 -16.53 -38.72 -31.71
CA SER A 350 -16.13 -39.33 -32.98
C SER A 350 -17.25 -40.21 -33.51
N ASN A 351 -18.05 -39.68 -34.43
CA ASN A 351 -18.55 -40.40 -35.60
C ASN A 351 -19.34 -39.47 -36.52
N ALA A 352 -18.85 -39.39 -37.77
CA ALA A 352 -19.54 -39.08 -39.04
C ALA A 352 -20.30 -37.76 -39.20
#